data_AF-A0A956B9X9-F1
#
_entry.id   AF-A0A956B9X9-F1
#
_cell.length_a   1.000
_cell.length_b   1.000
_cell.length_c   1.000
_cell.angle_alpha   90.00
_cell.angle_beta   90.00
_cell.angle_gamma   90.00
#
_symmetry.space_group_name_H-M   'P 1'
#
loop_
_entity.id
_entity.type
_entity.pdbx_description
1 polymer ?
#
loop_
_entity_poly.entity_id
_entity_poly.type
_entity_poly.pdbx_seq_one_letter_code
_entity_poly.pdbx_strand_id
1 'polypeptide(L)'
;GIDLIAEPWAIGGNSYQVGGFPSGWAEWNGKFRDVLRADQNQMGVEAITPGQLASRFAGSSDLYQDDGRKPYHSVNFMVAHDGFTMKDLYSCNSKYNTQAWPYGPSDGGEDNNRSWDQGGAGADQRRAARNGMSALMLSAGVPMFTGGDEFLRTQYCNNNTYNLDSW
;
A
#
# COMPACT_ATOMS: atom_id res chain seq x y z
N GLY A 1 -13.36 -0.57 24.29
CA GLY A 1 -13.18 -2.00 23.97
C GLY A 1 -11.75 -2.21 23.54
N ILE A 2 -11.48 -3.29 22.80
CA ILE A 2 -10.22 -3.51 22.08
C ILE A 2 -10.47 -3.38 20.58
N ASP A 3 -9.47 -2.93 19.84
CA ASP A 3 -9.51 -2.88 18.38
C ASP A 3 -8.64 -4.02 17.83
N LEU A 4 -9.23 -4.89 17.03
CA LEU A 4 -8.57 -6.06 16.44
C LEU A 4 -8.32 -5.81 14.95
N ILE A 5 -7.07 -5.90 14.54
CA ILE A 5 -6.64 -5.69 13.15
C ILE A 5 -5.83 -6.91 12.69
N ALA A 6 -6.18 -7.46 11.53
CA ALA A 6 -5.47 -8.57 10.92
C ALA A 6 -4.70 -8.13 9.68
N GLU A 7 -3.55 -8.77 9.45
CA GLU A 7 -2.95 -8.94 8.13
C GLU A 7 -3.59 -10.21 7.53
N PRO A 8 -4.57 -10.11 6.61
CA PRO A 8 -5.44 -11.22 6.26
C PRO A 8 -4.83 -12.16 5.21
N TRP A 9 -3.55 -12.50 5.36
CA TRP A 9 -2.85 -13.46 4.52
C TRP A 9 -1.72 -14.18 5.26
N ALA A 10 -1.30 -15.31 4.72
CA ALA A 10 -0.04 -15.97 5.06
C ALA A 10 0.58 -16.58 3.79
N ILE A 11 1.62 -17.40 3.93
CA ILE A 11 2.24 -18.10 2.80
C ILE A 11 1.67 -19.52 2.71
N GLY A 12 1.12 -19.86 1.53
CA GLY A 12 0.70 -21.22 1.16
C GLY A 12 -0.79 -21.53 1.39
N GLY A 13 -1.26 -22.59 0.74
CA GLY A 13 -2.64 -23.08 0.88
C GLY A 13 -3.71 -22.03 0.53
N ASN A 14 -4.78 -22.01 1.31
CA ASN A 14 -5.91 -21.07 1.21
C ASN A 14 -5.74 -19.84 2.13
N SER A 15 -4.52 -19.45 2.45
CA SER A 15 -4.26 -18.44 3.50
C SER A 15 -4.59 -17.00 3.11
N TYR A 16 -4.76 -16.67 1.82
CA TYR A 16 -5.23 -15.35 1.40
C TYR A 16 -6.71 -15.18 1.75
N GLN A 17 -7.00 -14.41 2.78
CA GLN A 17 -8.30 -14.30 3.46
C GLN A 17 -8.75 -12.83 3.58
N VAL A 18 -8.40 -11.96 2.64
CA VAL A 18 -8.95 -10.60 2.59
C VAL A 18 -10.47 -10.69 2.43
N GLY A 19 -11.22 -10.13 3.39
CA GLY A 19 -12.67 -10.29 3.55
C GLY A 19 -13.08 -11.57 4.28
N GLY A 20 -12.14 -12.42 4.70
CA GLY A 20 -12.41 -13.73 5.30
C GLY A 20 -12.39 -13.76 6.83
N PHE A 21 -11.93 -12.70 7.52
CA PHE A 21 -11.94 -12.70 8.98
C PHE A 21 -13.34 -12.48 9.56
N PRO A 22 -13.66 -13.05 10.74
CA PRO A 22 -14.96 -12.86 11.39
C PRO A 22 -15.26 -11.40 11.74
N SER A 23 -16.54 -11.08 11.87
CA SER A 23 -17.01 -9.80 12.41
C SER A 23 -16.34 -9.48 13.76
N GLY A 24 -15.97 -8.21 13.95
CA GLY A 24 -15.13 -7.75 15.06
C GLY A 24 -13.66 -7.54 14.70
N TRP A 25 -13.20 -8.07 13.55
CA TRP A 25 -11.88 -7.80 13.00
C TRP A 25 -11.93 -6.76 11.89
N ALA A 26 -11.07 -5.75 11.98
CA ALA A 26 -10.65 -4.96 10.84
C ALA A 26 -9.49 -5.66 10.12
N GLU A 27 -9.30 -5.37 8.84
CA GLU A 27 -8.29 -6.03 8.02
C GLU A 27 -7.49 -5.01 7.20
N TRP A 28 -6.19 -5.27 7.07
CA TRP A 28 -5.35 -4.57 6.10
C TRP A 28 -5.86 -4.84 4.69
N ASN A 29 -6.35 -3.80 4.02
CA ASN A 29 -6.94 -3.90 2.70
C ASN A 29 -5.88 -3.85 1.60
N GLY A 30 -5.20 -4.97 1.37
CA GLY A 30 -4.23 -5.11 0.28
C GLY A 30 -4.82 -4.83 -1.12
N LYS A 31 -6.13 -5.06 -1.32
CA LYS A 31 -6.81 -4.70 -2.57
C LYS A 31 -6.96 -3.19 -2.76
N PHE A 32 -7.17 -2.41 -1.69
CA PHE A 32 -7.12 -0.94 -1.77
C PHE A 32 -5.75 -0.48 -2.23
N ARG A 33 -4.69 -0.94 -1.54
CA ARG A 33 -3.30 -0.65 -1.90
C ARG A 33 -3.03 -0.93 -3.38
N ASP A 34 -3.32 -2.14 -3.84
CA ASP A 34 -2.93 -2.58 -5.18
C ASP A 34 -3.72 -1.89 -6.29
N VAL A 35 -5.04 -1.73 -6.12
CA VAL A 35 -5.89 -1.05 -7.12
C VAL A 35 -5.48 0.42 -7.28
N LEU A 36 -5.25 1.14 -6.18
CA LEU A 36 -4.89 2.56 -6.25
C LEU A 36 -3.47 2.77 -6.79
N ARG A 37 -2.52 1.89 -6.42
CA ARG A 37 -1.17 1.92 -7.02
C ARG A 37 -1.22 1.62 -8.52
N ALA A 38 -1.99 0.62 -8.94
CA ALA A 38 -2.14 0.28 -10.35
C ALA A 38 -2.77 1.43 -11.14
N ASP A 39 -3.85 2.04 -10.63
CA ASP A 39 -4.52 3.17 -11.29
C ASP A 39 -3.57 4.35 -11.57
N GLN A 40 -2.71 4.66 -10.60
CA GLN A 40 -1.77 5.77 -10.74
C GLN A 40 -0.52 5.43 -11.59
N ASN A 41 0.01 4.23 -11.45
CA ASN A 41 1.36 3.89 -11.93
C ASN A 41 1.40 2.86 -13.05
N GLN A 42 0.29 2.16 -13.32
CA GLN A 42 0.21 1.08 -14.31
C GLN A 42 -0.78 1.41 -15.44
N MET A 43 -0.99 2.70 -15.72
CA MET A 43 -1.85 3.15 -16.81
C MET A 43 -1.36 2.58 -18.14
N GLY A 44 -2.25 1.86 -18.85
CA GLY A 44 -1.91 1.17 -20.11
C GLY A 44 -1.19 -0.18 -19.93
N VAL A 45 -0.92 -0.60 -18.69
CA VAL A 45 -0.30 -1.90 -18.35
C VAL A 45 -1.30 -2.80 -17.61
N GLU A 46 -1.94 -2.29 -16.55
CA GLU A 46 -2.96 -3.00 -15.78
C GLU A 46 -4.31 -2.27 -15.94
N ALA A 47 -5.36 -3.00 -16.31
CA ALA A 47 -6.69 -2.42 -16.49
C ALA A 47 -7.40 -2.28 -15.15
N ILE A 48 -7.57 -1.04 -14.68
CA ILE A 48 -8.39 -0.71 -13.51
C ILE A 48 -9.72 -0.12 -13.97
N THR A 49 -10.81 -0.71 -13.51
CA THR A 49 -12.15 -0.24 -13.84
C THR A 49 -12.61 0.85 -12.87
N PRO A 50 -13.45 1.81 -13.33
CA PRO A 50 -14.07 2.78 -12.43
C PRO A 50 -14.86 2.13 -11.29
N GLY A 51 -15.43 0.94 -11.51
CA GLY A 51 -16.13 0.18 -10.48
C GLY A 51 -15.20 -0.30 -9.36
N GLN A 52 -13.99 -0.76 -9.69
CA GLN A 52 -13.00 -1.13 -8.68
C GLN A 52 -12.60 0.08 -7.83
N LEU A 53 -12.32 1.23 -8.47
CA LEU A 53 -12.01 2.47 -7.76
C LEU A 53 -13.16 2.93 -6.87
N ALA A 54 -14.39 2.93 -7.39
CA ALA A 54 -15.58 3.31 -6.63
C ALA A 54 -15.75 2.43 -5.38
N SER A 55 -15.57 1.10 -5.52
CA SER A 55 -15.58 0.19 -4.37
C SER A 55 -14.51 0.54 -3.35
N ARG A 56 -13.27 0.81 -3.78
CA ARG A 56 -12.17 1.19 -2.86
C ARG A 56 -12.46 2.48 -2.12
N PHE A 57 -12.92 3.52 -2.82
CA PHE A 57 -13.28 4.81 -2.22
C PHE A 57 -14.47 4.72 -1.27
N ALA A 58 -15.43 3.85 -1.55
CA ALA A 58 -16.65 3.67 -0.76
C ALA A 58 -16.50 2.68 0.41
N GLY A 59 -15.28 2.30 0.79
CA GLY A 59 -15.04 1.43 1.95
C GLY A 59 -15.15 -0.06 1.67
N SER A 60 -14.95 -0.46 0.41
CA SER A 60 -14.78 -1.85 -0.04
C SER A 60 -15.92 -2.78 0.41
N SER A 61 -17.16 -2.36 0.18
CA SER A 61 -18.34 -3.15 0.54
C SER A 61 -18.35 -4.53 -0.14
N ASP A 62 -17.72 -4.67 -1.29
CA ASP A 62 -17.50 -5.95 -1.96
C ASP A 62 -16.62 -6.94 -1.18
N LEU A 63 -15.95 -6.50 -0.11
CA LEU A 63 -15.17 -7.36 0.80
C LEU A 63 -15.80 -7.56 2.17
N TYR A 64 -16.57 -6.57 2.66
CA TYR A 64 -16.93 -6.50 4.07
C TYR A 64 -18.45 -6.41 4.32
N GLN A 65 -19.27 -6.29 3.28
CA GLN A 65 -20.71 -6.08 3.48
C GLN A 65 -21.48 -7.38 3.74
N ASP A 66 -21.04 -8.48 3.13
CA ASP A 66 -21.76 -9.77 3.12
C ASP A 66 -21.85 -10.42 4.51
N ASP A 67 -20.85 -10.23 5.36
CA ASP A 67 -20.85 -10.68 6.76
C ASP A 67 -21.26 -9.60 7.78
N GLY A 68 -21.76 -8.47 7.29
CA GLY A 68 -22.32 -7.39 8.11
C GLY A 68 -21.29 -6.39 8.66
N ARG A 69 -19.99 -6.57 8.35
CA ARG A 69 -18.97 -5.55 8.62
C ARG A 69 -19.29 -4.25 7.85
N LYS A 70 -18.59 -3.21 8.25
CA LYS A 70 -18.82 -1.80 7.87
C LYS A 70 -17.55 -1.22 7.27
N PRO A 71 -17.61 -0.09 6.54
CA PRO A 71 -16.43 0.54 5.94
C PRO A 71 -15.22 0.66 6.86
N TYR A 72 -15.43 0.99 8.15
CA TYR A 72 -14.34 1.12 9.14
C TYR A 72 -13.62 -0.20 9.50
N HIS A 73 -14.08 -1.36 9.03
CA HIS A 73 -13.33 -2.62 9.12
C HIS A 73 -12.28 -2.73 8.00
N SER A 74 -12.31 -1.83 7.02
CA SER A 74 -11.26 -1.70 6.02
C SER A 74 -10.16 -0.78 6.54
N VAL A 75 -8.98 -1.33 6.81
CA VAL A 75 -7.77 -0.54 7.03
C VAL A 75 -7.16 -0.25 5.67
N ASN A 76 -7.43 0.94 5.15
CA ASN A 76 -6.91 1.40 3.87
C ASN A 76 -5.47 1.86 4.06
N PHE A 77 -4.58 1.49 3.14
CA PHE A 77 -3.20 1.95 3.15
C PHE A 77 -2.64 1.98 1.74
N MET A 78 -1.76 2.93 1.46
CA MET A 78 -1.02 3.00 0.20
C MET A 78 0.36 2.37 0.32
N VAL A 79 0.96 2.42 1.51
CA VAL A 79 2.30 1.92 1.85
C VAL A 79 2.30 1.44 3.30
N ALA A 80 3.25 0.56 3.63
CA ALA A 80 3.46 0.02 4.97
C ALA A 80 4.98 -0.08 5.22
N HIS A 81 5.39 -0.81 6.26
CA HIS A 81 6.80 -1.15 6.43
C HIS A 81 7.28 -2.16 5.37
N ASP A 82 6.39 -3.04 4.91
CA ASP A 82 6.66 -3.92 3.76
C ASP A 82 6.54 -3.16 2.44
N GLY A 83 7.62 -3.15 1.66
CA GLY A 83 7.69 -2.50 0.36
C GLY A 83 8.24 -1.07 0.44
N PHE A 84 7.90 -0.27 -0.57
CA PHE A 84 8.35 1.13 -0.66
C PHE A 84 7.64 2.06 0.32
N THR A 85 8.33 3.15 0.68
CA THR A 85 7.73 4.35 1.26
C THR A 85 6.84 5.08 0.25
N MET A 86 6.03 6.06 0.70
CA MET A 86 5.20 6.85 -0.22
C MET A 86 6.05 7.58 -1.28
N LYS A 87 7.21 8.09 -0.89
CA LYS A 87 8.14 8.75 -1.83
C LYS A 87 8.68 7.76 -2.86
N ASP A 88 9.12 6.60 -2.42
CA ASP A 88 9.78 5.61 -3.28
C ASP A 88 8.78 4.93 -4.23
N LEU A 89 7.54 4.74 -3.81
CA LEU A 89 6.44 4.26 -4.65
C LEU A 89 6.28 5.09 -5.94
N TYR A 90 6.51 6.41 -5.86
CA TYR A 90 6.42 7.31 -7.02
C TYR A 90 7.78 7.79 -7.51
N SER A 91 8.89 7.17 -7.09
CA SER A 91 10.25 7.57 -7.51
C SER A 91 11.10 6.41 -8.00
N CYS A 92 10.65 5.17 -7.82
CA CYS A 92 11.40 3.96 -8.12
C CYS A 92 10.63 3.07 -9.11
N ASN A 93 11.30 2.59 -10.15
CA ASN A 93 10.71 1.61 -11.08
C ASN A 93 10.98 0.16 -10.66
N SER A 94 12.00 -0.07 -9.82
CA SER A 94 12.37 -1.38 -9.29
C SER A 94 13.01 -1.25 -7.92
N LYS A 95 13.00 -2.34 -7.16
CA LYS A 95 13.69 -2.40 -5.85
C LYS A 95 15.21 -2.40 -6.04
N TYR A 96 15.91 -1.72 -5.14
CA TYR A 96 17.35 -1.66 -5.07
C TYR A 96 17.85 -2.01 -3.66
N ASN A 97 17.62 -3.26 -3.27
CA ASN A 97 17.94 -3.70 -1.91
C ASN A 97 19.41 -4.13 -1.76
N THR A 98 20.19 -4.15 -2.84
CA THR A 98 21.62 -4.57 -2.87
C THR A 98 22.59 -3.41 -2.64
N GLN A 99 22.10 -2.25 -2.19
CA GLN A 99 22.92 -1.11 -1.82
C GLN A 99 23.90 -1.47 -0.69
N ALA A 100 25.00 -0.72 -0.60
CA ALA A 100 25.90 -0.81 0.53
C ALA A 100 25.32 -0.07 1.76
N TRP A 101 25.97 -0.26 2.92
CA TRP A 101 25.69 0.50 4.13
C TRP A 101 25.74 2.02 3.85
N PRO A 102 24.78 2.84 4.33
CA PRO A 102 23.75 2.52 5.32
C PRO A 102 22.38 2.07 4.78
N TYR A 103 22.23 1.90 3.46
CA TYR A 103 20.92 1.67 2.79
C TYR A 103 20.66 0.22 2.40
N GLY A 104 21.57 -0.70 2.73
CA GLY A 104 21.50 -2.12 2.41
C GLY A 104 22.74 -2.87 2.91
N PRO A 105 22.90 -4.15 2.55
CA PRO A 105 21.97 -4.92 1.75
C PRO A 105 20.80 -5.50 2.57
N SER A 106 19.66 -5.69 1.92
CA SER A 106 18.49 -6.40 2.48
C SER A 106 17.98 -7.42 1.46
N ASP A 107 17.85 -8.68 1.84
CA ASP A 107 17.35 -9.73 0.94
C ASP A 107 15.82 -9.67 0.82
N GLY A 108 15.25 -10.21 -0.26
CA GLY A 108 13.79 -10.36 -0.40
C GLY A 108 13.03 -9.08 -0.78
N GLY A 109 11.81 -8.94 -0.23
CA GLY A 109 10.82 -7.93 -0.61
C GLY A 109 9.97 -8.29 -1.83
N GLU A 110 8.89 -7.55 -2.04
CA GLU A 110 7.98 -7.71 -3.19
C GLU A 110 8.64 -7.25 -4.50
N ASP A 111 8.41 -7.97 -5.59
CA ASP A 111 8.88 -7.57 -6.93
C ASP A 111 7.84 -6.71 -7.65
N ASN A 112 6.55 -6.97 -7.41
CA ASN A 112 5.41 -6.29 -8.03
C ASN A 112 4.93 -5.08 -7.19
N ASN A 113 5.80 -4.08 -7.03
CA ASN A 113 5.52 -2.91 -6.20
C ASN A 113 4.44 -1.98 -6.77
N ARG A 114 4.10 -2.11 -8.06
CA ARG A 114 3.24 -1.19 -8.83
C ARG A 114 3.69 0.26 -8.67
N SER A 115 5.00 0.46 -8.73
CA SER A 115 5.65 1.75 -8.59
C SER A 115 6.00 2.33 -9.97
N TRP A 116 6.16 3.65 -10.04
CA TRP A 116 6.64 4.33 -11.24
C TRP A 116 7.31 5.64 -10.84
N ASP A 117 8.45 5.97 -11.45
CA ASP A 117 9.22 7.18 -11.15
C ASP A 117 8.61 8.48 -11.70
N GLN A 118 7.42 8.41 -12.30
CA GLN A 118 6.70 9.52 -12.93
C GLN A 118 7.52 10.20 -14.05
N GLY A 119 8.37 9.45 -14.74
CA GLY A 119 9.28 9.97 -15.76
C GLY A 119 10.48 10.74 -15.19
N GLY A 120 10.77 10.55 -13.90
CA GLY A 120 11.92 11.18 -13.21
C GLY A 120 11.71 12.63 -12.79
N ALA A 121 10.56 13.24 -13.08
CA ALA A 121 10.29 14.64 -12.76
C ALA A 121 9.85 14.81 -11.30
N GLY A 122 10.71 15.36 -10.43
CA GLY A 122 10.43 15.50 -9.00
C GLY A 122 9.15 16.29 -8.64
N ALA A 123 8.68 17.18 -9.51
CA ALA A 123 7.39 17.86 -9.34
C ALA A 123 6.20 16.89 -9.51
N ASP A 124 6.27 16.00 -10.49
CA ASP A 124 5.23 15.01 -10.79
C ASP A 124 5.24 13.88 -9.75
N GLN A 125 6.42 13.46 -9.27
CA GLN A 125 6.54 12.54 -8.14
C GLN A 125 5.82 13.06 -6.89
N ARG A 126 5.99 14.35 -6.57
CA ARG A 126 5.29 14.99 -5.45
C ARG A 126 3.79 15.13 -5.70
N ARG A 127 3.36 15.35 -6.94
CA ARG A 127 1.94 15.36 -7.32
C ARG A 127 1.33 13.98 -7.10
N ALA A 128 1.98 12.92 -7.58
CA ALA A 128 1.51 11.54 -7.43
C ALA A 128 1.42 11.13 -5.95
N ALA A 129 2.43 11.48 -5.14
CA ALA A 129 2.40 11.26 -3.68
C ALA A 129 1.23 11.98 -3.00
N ARG A 130 0.96 13.24 -3.35
CA ARG A 130 -0.21 13.97 -2.82
C ARG A 130 -1.52 13.33 -3.26
N ASN A 131 -1.61 12.85 -4.51
CA ASN A 131 -2.80 12.18 -5.01
C ASN A 131 -3.06 10.87 -4.23
N GLY A 132 -2.02 10.06 -4.00
CA GLY A 132 -2.11 8.83 -3.21
C GLY A 132 -2.50 9.09 -1.75
N MET A 133 -1.86 10.08 -1.11
CA MET A 133 -2.22 10.52 0.24
C MET A 133 -3.66 11.05 0.32
N SER A 134 -4.11 11.80 -0.68
CA SER A 134 -5.49 12.30 -0.74
C SER A 134 -6.49 11.16 -0.90
N ALA A 135 -6.22 10.21 -1.80
CA ALA A 135 -7.05 9.03 -1.99
C ALA A 135 -7.18 8.24 -0.67
N LEU A 136 -6.07 8.03 0.04
CA LEU A 136 -6.06 7.38 1.34
C LEU A 136 -6.93 8.12 2.38
N MET A 137 -6.69 9.42 2.56
CA MET A 137 -7.31 10.20 3.63
C MET A 137 -8.79 10.54 3.39
N LEU A 138 -9.23 10.53 2.13
CA LEU A 138 -10.60 10.87 1.74
C LEU A 138 -11.50 9.65 1.53
N SER A 139 -10.94 8.44 1.43
CA SER A 139 -11.72 7.21 1.25
C SER A 139 -12.45 6.81 2.53
N ALA A 140 -13.64 6.24 2.39
CA ALA A 140 -14.32 5.61 3.52
C ALA A 140 -13.52 4.40 4.04
N GLY A 141 -13.39 4.29 5.36
CA GLY A 141 -12.57 3.29 6.04
C GLY A 141 -11.67 3.92 7.08
N VAL A 142 -10.70 3.15 7.57
CA VAL A 142 -9.68 3.63 8.51
C VAL A 142 -8.38 3.85 7.73
N PRO A 143 -7.88 5.08 7.57
CA PRO A 143 -6.62 5.33 6.89
C PRO A 143 -5.43 4.94 7.78
N MET A 144 -4.49 4.19 7.22
CA MET A 144 -3.18 3.91 7.79
C MET A 144 -2.09 4.46 6.86
N PHE A 145 -1.24 5.33 7.40
CA PHE A 145 -0.06 5.86 6.70
C PHE A 145 1.21 5.52 7.49
N THR A 146 2.35 5.47 6.80
CA THR A 146 3.63 5.12 7.43
C THR A 146 4.32 6.38 7.93
N GLY A 147 4.86 6.33 9.15
CA GLY A 147 5.66 7.43 9.71
C GLY A 147 6.79 7.84 8.76
N GLY A 148 6.91 9.14 8.52
CA GLY A 148 7.84 9.77 7.60
C GLY A 148 7.25 10.10 6.23
N ASP A 149 6.11 9.52 5.85
CA ASP A 149 5.45 9.88 4.59
C ASP A 149 4.98 11.34 4.57
N GLU A 150 4.71 11.94 5.74
CA GLU A 150 4.32 13.34 5.90
C GLU A 150 5.41 14.33 5.44
N PHE A 151 6.67 13.90 5.37
CA PHE A 151 7.79 14.66 4.81
C PHE A 151 8.47 13.94 3.63
N LEU A 152 7.80 12.94 3.04
CA LEU A 152 8.30 12.14 1.90
C LEU A 152 9.63 11.41 2.21
N ARG A 153 9.69 10.70 3.34
CA ARG A 153 10.80 9.79 3.67
C ARG A 153 11.08 8.83 2.52
N THR A 154 12.35 8.66 2.18
CA THR A 154 12.84 7.70 1.18
C THR A 154 13.71 6.64 1.85
N GLN A 155 13.71 5.44 1.29
CA GLN A 155 14.68 4.39 1.58
C GLN A 155 15.53 4.08 0.35
N TYR A 156 15.65 5.07 -0.55
CA TYR A 156 16.44 5.00 -1.78
C TYR A 156 16.12 3.77 -2.62
N CYS A 157 14.84 3.47 -2.76
CA CYS A 157 14.35 2.29 -3.46
C CYS A 157 14.72 0.95 -2.80
N ASN A 158 15.16 0.91 -1.54
CA ASN A 158 15.14 -0.34 -0.78
C ASN A 158 13.71 -0.58 -0.27
N ASN A 159 13.11 -1.72 -0.64
CA ASN A 159 11.73 -2.07 -0.30
C ASN A 159 11.61 -3.16 0.77
N ASN A 160 12.71 -3.53 1.41
CA ASN A 160 12.70 -4.52 2.48
C ASN A 160 13.73 -4.20 3.56
N THR A 161 13.62 -3.04 4.19
CA THR A 161 14.61 -2.50 5.14
C THR A 161 14.60 -3.14 6.53
N TYR A 162 14.15 -4.40 6.64
CA TYR A 162 13.91 -5.10 7.90
C TYR A 162 15.16 -5.25 8.79
N ASN A 163 16.36 -5.18 8.21
CA ASN A 163 17.65 -5.39 8.88
C ASN A 163 18.51 -4.12 8.97
N LEU A 164 17.96 -2.94 8.65
CA LEU A 164 18.70 -1.69 8.61
C LEU A 164 18.44 -0.83 9.86
N ASP A 165 19.27 -1.06 10.88
CA ASP A 165 19.40 -0.16 12.04
C ASP A 165 20.56 0.81 11.81
N SER A 166 20.37 1.72 10.84
CA SER A 166 21.34 2.75 10.47
C SER A 166 20.87 4.13 10.93
N TRP A 167 21.82 4.93 11.42
CA TRP A 167 21.61 6.29 11.93
C TRP A 167 21.61 7.33 10.81
#